data_AF-A0AAW8QY49-F1
#
_entry.id   AF-A0AAW8QY49-F1
#
_cell.length_a   1.000
_cell.length_b   1.000
_cell.length_c   1.000
_cell.angle_alpha   90.00
_cell.angle_beta   90.00
_cell.angle_gamma   90.00
#
_symmetry.space_group_name_H-M   'P 1'
#
loop_
_entity.id
_entity.type
_entity.pdbx_description
1 polymer ?
#
loop_
_entity_poly.entity_id
_entity_poly.type
_entity_poly.pdbx_seq_one_letter_code
_entity_poly.pdbx_strand_id
1 'polypeptide(L)'
;MKLLLALALLVLTFSSKAGSGNELYEQYLIYQGAIKGERTSIEDVSKGAHYMGYVYGVASTLSADGKICIPENVTTAQLADVVGKFLDDSPAIRNKESIVLTYAALLSSFRCEEE
;
A
#
# COMPACT_ATOMS: atom_id res chain seq x y z
N MET A 1 5.83 -10.70 -38.73
CA MET A 1 6.31 -10.84 -37.34
C MET A 1 6.11 -9.55 -36.54
N LYS A 2 6.63 -8.40 -37.02
CA LYS A 2 6.15 -7.00 -36.81
C LYS A 2 4.78 -6.86 -36.10
N LEU A 3 3.73 -7.06 -36.90
CA LEU A 3 2.34 -6.87 -36.50
C LEU A 3 1.82 -7.93 -35.51
N LEU A 4 2.37 -9.15 -35.52
CA LEU A 4 1.93 -10.23 -34.62
C LEU A 4 2.40 -9.99 -33.18
N LEU A 5 3.60 -9.41 -33.00
CA LEU A 5 4.09 -8.96 -31.69
C LEU A 5 3.29 -7.76 -31.17
N ALA A 6 2.94 -6.81 -32.04
CA ALA A 6 2.12 -5.66 -31.64
C ALA A 6 0.70 -6.06 -31.19
N LEU A 7 0.10 -7.04 -31.85
CA LEU A 7 -1.23 -7.56 -31.50
C LEU A 7 -1.24 -8.31 -30.16
N ALA A 8 -0.14 -8.98 -29.79
CA ALA A 8 0.00 -9.68 -28.52
C ALA A 8 0.09 -8.73 -27.31
N LEU A 9 0.62 -7.51 -27.49
CA LEU A 9 0.72 -6.49 -26.44
C LEU A 9 -0.62 -5.80 -26.11
N LEU A 10 -1.57 -5.77 -27.05
CA LEU A 10 -2.89 -5.16 -26.86
C LEU A 10 -3.82 -5.95 -25.93
N VAL A 11 -3.51 -7.22 -25.64
CA VAL A 11 -4.35 -8.11 -24.82
C VAL A 11 -4.03 -8.03 -23.32
N LEU A 12 -3.02 -7.25 -22.94
CA LEU A 12 -2.61 -7.04 -21.53
C LEU A 12 -3.34 -5.87 -20.86
N THR A 13 -4.60 -5.62 -21.23
CA THR A 13 -5.43 -4.63 -20.51
C THR A 13 -5.82 -5.20 -19.14
N PHE A 14 -4.90 -5.09 -18.18
CA PHE A 14 -5.20 -5.37 -16.78
C PHE A 14 -6.27 -4.36 -16.31
N SER A 15 -7.46 -4.85 -15.98
CA SER A 15 -8.43 -4.06 -15.23
C SER A 15 -7.90 -3.90 -13.82
N SER A 16 -7.16 -2.82 -13.55
CA SER A 16 -6.81 -2.46 -12.18
C SER A 16 -8.06 -1.88 -11.51
N LYS A 17 -8.76 -2.72 -10.74
CA LYS A 17 -9.72 -2.19 -9.79
C LYS A 17 -8.91 -1.60 -8.63
N ALA A 18 -9.12 -0.32 -8.32
CA ALA A 18 -8.60 0.24 -7.09
C ALA A 18 -9.16 -0.58 -5.92
N GLY A 19 -8.28 -1.17 -5.11
CA GLY A 19 -8.67 -1.91 -3.92
C GLY A 19 -9.45 -1.02 -2.94
N SER A 20 -10.23 -1.64 -2.06
CA SER A 20 -10.88 -0.92 -0.95
C SER A 20 -10.00 -0.92 0.30
N GLY A 21 -10.20 0.03 1.19
CA GLY A 21 -9.59 0.04 2.53
C GLY A 21 -9.84 -1.25 3.32
N ASN A 22 -10.94 -1.95 3.08
CA ASN A 22 -11.20 -3.26 3.69
C ASN A 22 -10.20 -4.30 3.21
N GLU A 23 -9.99 -4.39 1.89
CA GLU A 23 -9.00 -5.28 1.29
C GLU A 23 -7.58 -4.93 1.76
N LEU A 24 -7.26 -3.63 1.82
CA LEU A 24 -5.97 -3.17 2.32
C LEU A 24 -5.77 -3.55 3.80
N TYR A 25 -6.81 -3.43 4.63
CA TYR A 25 -6.76 -3.83 6.03
C TYR A 25 -6.63 -5.35 6.22
N GLU A 26 -7.31 -6.15 5.39
CA GLU A 26 -7.13 -7.61 5.40
C GLU A 26 -5.66 -7.99 5.08
N GLN A 27 -5.06 -7.34 4.10
CA GLN A 27 -3.65 -7.57 3.77
C GLN A 27 -2.71 -7.11 4.90
N TYR A 28 -3.06 -6.03 5.62
CA TYR A 28 -2.34 -5.62 6.84
C TYR A 28 -2.41 -6.68 7.95
N LEU A 29 -3.58 -7.29 8.19
CA LEU A 29 -3.72 -8.38 9.18
C LEU A 29 -2.90 -9.62 8.81
N ILE A 30 -2.78 -9.91 7.51
CA ILE A 30 -1.93 -10.98 7.00
C ILE A 30 -0.45 -10.65 7.23
N TYR A 31 -0.03 -9.42 6.89
CA TYR A 31 1.32 -8.90 7.16
C TYR A 31 1.69 -9.03 8.66
N GLN A 32 0.79 -8.62 9.56
CA GLN A 32 0.99 -8.75 11.01
C GLN A 32 1.12 -10.21 11.45
N GLY A 33 0.29 -11.12 10.92
CA GLY A 33 0.38 -12.55 11.21
C GLY A 33 1.67 -13.19 10.69
N ALA A 34 2.17 -12.76 9.53
CA ALA A 34 3.43 -13.24 8.97
C ALA A 34 4.64 -12.81 9.83
N ILE A 35 4.66 -11.56 10.31
CA ILE A 35 5.72 -11.07 11.22
C ILE A 35 5.70 -11.81 12.56
N LYS A 36 4.53 -12.16 13.08
CA LYS A 36 4.39 -12.90 14.34
C LYS A 36 4.71 -14.39 14.23
N GLY A 37 5.05 -14.88 13.03
CA GLY A 37 5.29 -16.30 12.78
C GLY A 37 4.03 -17.17 12.86
N GLU A 38 2.85 -16.55 12.81
CA GLU A 38 1.55 -17.23 12.96
C GLU A 38 1.02 -17.76 11.62
N ARG A 39 1.55 -17.26 10.49
CA ARG A 39 1.09 -17.64 9.14
C ARG A 39 2.25 -18.06 8.24
N THR A 40 2.11 -19.22 7.61
CA THR A 40 3.19 -19.93 6.91
C THR A 40 2.89 -20.27 5.45
N SER A 41 1.75 -19.84 4.89
CA SER A 41 1.43 -20.10 3.48
C SER A 41 2.16 -19.12 2.55
N ILE A 42 2.56 -19.60 1.36
CA ILE A 42 3.20 -18.76 0.33
C ILE A 42 2.25 -17.63 -0.11
N GLU A 43 0.94 -17.89 -0.13
CA GLU A 43 -0.08 -16.91 -0.46
C GLU A 43 -0.12 -15.77 0.57
N ASP A 44 -0.06 -16.09 1.86
CA ASP A 44 -0.05 -15.07 2.94
C ASP A 44 1.21 -14.21 2.86
N VAL A 45 2.37 -14.83 2.61
CA VAL A 45 3.62 -14.08 2.38
C VAL A 45 3.48 -13.14 1.19
N SER A 46 2.89 -13.60 0.08
CA SER A 46 2.67 -12.77 -1.10
C SER A 46 1.73 -11.59 -0.81
N LYS A 47 0.62 -11.80 -0.10
CA LYS A 47 -0.33 -10.74 0.28
C LYS A 47 0.29 -9.73 1.26
N GLY A 48 1.07 -10.19 2.24
CA GLY A 48 1.80 -9.31 3.15
C GLY A 48 2.86 -8.48 2.44
N ALA A 49 3.60 -9.09 1.50
CA ALA A 49 4.57 -8.37 0.67
C ALA A 49 3.88 -7.35 -0.26
N HIS A 50 2.73 -7.70 -0.83
CA HIS A 50 1.92 -6.78 -1.63
C HIS A 50 1.50 -5.55 -0.82
N TYR A 51 1.02 -5.74 0.40
CA TYR A 51 0.67 -4.64 1.32
C TYR A 51 1.85 -3.70 1.56
N MET A 52 3.00 -4.25 1.96
CA MET A 52 4.21 -3.45 2.21
C MET A 52 4.66 -2.69 0.95
N GLY A 53 4.70 -3.36 -0.20
CA GLY A 53 5.11 -2.75 -1.47
C GLY A 53 4.15 -1.65 -1.91
N TYR A 54 2.85 -1.86 -1.75
CA TYR A 54 1.83 -0.86 -2.04
C TYR A 54 2.01 0.40 -1.18
N VAL A 55 2.11 0.24 0.14
CA VAL A 55 2.31 1.37 1.06
C VAL A 55 3.60 2.13 0.76
N TYR A 56 4.69 1.40 0.52
CA TYR A 56 5.98 1.99 0.17
C TYR A 56 5.91 2.77 -1.15
N GLY A 57 5.22 2.24 -2.15
CA GLY A 57 5.04 2.91 -3.43
C GLY A 57 4.31 4.24 -3.28
N VAL A 58 3.19 4.26 -2.55
CA VAL A 58 2.45 5.49 -2.26
C VAL A 58 3.32 6.49 -1.49
N ALA A 59 4.01 6.04 -0.43
CA ALA A 59 4.90 6.89 0.35
C ALA A 59 6.03 7.50 -0.49
N SER A 60 6.64 6.70 -1.36
CA SER A 60 7.71 7.16 -2.26
C SER A 60 7.21 8.23 -3.23
N THR A 61 6.02 8.03 -3.82
CA THR A 61 5.40 9.03 -4.69
C THR A 61 5.11 10.34 -3.94
N LEU A 62 4.52 10.25 -2.75
CA LEU A 62 4.20 11.44 -1.95
C LEU A 62 5.43 12.19 -1.47
N SER A 63 6.51 11.46 -1.17
CA SER A 63 7.77 12.07 -0.78
C SER A 63 8.44 12.76 -1.97
N ALA A 64 8.44 12.13 -3.15
CA ALA A 64 8.94 12.75 -4.37
C ALA A 64 8.15 14.02 -4.77
N ASP A 65 6.84 14.04 -4.49
CA ASP A 65 5.97 15.20 -4.73
C ASP A 65 6.05 16.27 -3.61
N GLY A 66 6.92 16.09 -2.61
CA GLY A 66 7.08 17.01 -1.48
C GLY A 66 5.85 17.12 -0.58
N LYS A 67 4.95 16.13 -0.60
CA LYS A 67 3.74 16.09 0.24
C LYS A 67 4.03 15.52 1.62
N ILE A 68 4.97 14.59 1.71
CA ILE A 68 5.44 14.02 2.97
C ILE A 68 6.96 14.05 3.07
N CYS A 69 7.46 14.23 4.28
CA CYS A 69 8.86 14.29 4.64
C CYS A 69 9.15 13.13 5.59
N ILE A 70 9.65 12.02 5.02
CA ILE A 70 9.93 10.79 5.78
C ILE A 70 11.33 10.90 6.38
N PRO A 71 11.49 10.82 7.72
CA PRO A 71 12.82 10.83 8.35
C PRO A 71 13.71 9.66 7.91
N GLU A 72 15.03 9.86 7.89
CA GLU A 72 16.01 8.90 7.34
C GLU A 72 15.96 7.50 7.98
N ASN A 73 15.50 7.38 9.22
CA ASN A 73 15.46 6.13 9.98
C ASN A 73 14.09 5.43 9.96
N VAL A 74 13.11 5.96 9.21
CA VAL A 74 11.80 5.32 9.07
C VAL A 74 11.89 4.19 8.06
N THR A 75 11.56 2.99 8.52
CA THR A 75 11.56 1.76 7.72
C THR A 75 10.26 1.57 6.95
N THR A 76 10.29 0.75 5.89
CA THR A 76 9.08 0.31 5.18
C THR A 76 8.07 -0.37 6.12
N ALA A 77 8.54 -1.11 7.13
CA ALA A 77 7.68 -1.71 8.14
C ALA A 77 6.94 -0.65 8.97
N GLN A 78 7.61 0.42 9.39
CA GLN A 78 6.96 1.53 10.11
C GLN A 78 5.94 2.27 9.24
N LEU A 79 6.21 2.47 7.94
CA LEU A 79 5.21 3.03 7.02
C LEU A 79 3.98 2.13 6.92
N ALA A 80 4.21 0.82 6.80
CA ALA A 80 3.16 -0.20 6.76
C ALA A 80 2.33 -0.22 8.07
N ASP A 81 2.98 -0.07 9.22
CA ASP A 81 2.31 0.01 10.52
C ASP A 81 1.48 1.29 10.69
N VAL A 82 1.98 2.44 10.23
CA VAL A 82 1.24 3.71 10.25
C VAL A 82 -0.06 3.61 9.46
N VAL A 83 0.00 3.07 8.24
CA VAL A 83 -1.18 2.89 7.39
C VAL A 83 -2.13 1.85 7.98
N GLY A 84 -1.59 0.75 8.49
CA GLY A 84 -2.36 -0.33 9.09
C GLY A 84 -3.12 0.12 10.32
N LYS A 85 -2.45 0.88 11.20
CA LYS A 85 -3.05 1.50 12.37
C LYS A 85 -4.15 2.51 12.00
N PHE A 86 -3.93 3.36 11.00
CA PHE A 86 -4.94 4.30 10.55
C PHE A 86 -6.23 3.58 10.08
N LEU A 87 -6.08 2.49 9.33
CA LEU A 87 -7.20 1.64 8.93
C LEU A 87 -7.85 0.98 10.15
N ASP A 88 -7.04 0.44 11.09
CA ASP A 88 -7.52 -0.19 12.32
C ASP A 88 -8.41 0.75 13.13
N ASP A 89 -7.92 1.97 13.36
CA ASP A 89 -8.60 3.01 14.13
C ASP A 89 -9.83 3.60 13.40
N SER A 90 -9.98 3.38 12.08
CA SER A 90 -10.99 4.03 11.24
C SER A 90 -11.90 3.06 10.46
N PRO A 91 -12.61 2.12 11.11
CA PRO A 91 -13.44 1.13 10.41
C PRO A 91 -14.56 1.74 9.55
N ALA A 92 -15.12 2.88 9.97
CA ALA A 92 -16.24 3.53 9.28
C ALA A 92 -15.91 4.03 7.87
N ILE A 93 -14.62 4.18 7.52
CA ILE A 93 -14.19 4.70 6.22
C ILE A 93 -13.46 3.67 5.36
N ARG A 94 -13.30 2.42 5.82
CA ARG A 94 -12.59 1.36 5.06
C ARG A 94 -13.28 0.98 3.76
N ASN A 95 -14.53 1.38 3.55
CA ASN A 95 -15.21 1.22 2.26
C ASN A 95 -14.68 2.17 1.16
N LYS A 96 -13.87 3.17 1.52
CA LYS A 96 -13.23 4.07 0.55
C LYS A 96 -12.06 3.37 -0.16
N GLU A 97 -11.57 3.99 -1.23
CA GLU A 97 -10.43 3.47 -1.99
C GLU A 97 -9.16 3.40 -1.14
N SER A 98 -8.38 2.32 -1.31
CA SER A 98 -7.12 2.09 -0.60
C SER A 98 -6.17 3.29 -0.72
N ILE A 99 -6.06 3.86 -1.93
CA ILE A 99 -5.13 4.96 -2.20
C ILE A 99 -5.49 6.21 -1.39
N VAL A 100 -6.78 6.51 -1.28
CA VAL A 100 -7.28 7.67 -0.52
C VAL A 100 -6.95 7.51 0.96
N LEU A 101 -7.13 6.31 1.51
CA LEU A 101 -6.87 6.03 2.92
C LEU A 101 -5.37 5.96 3.24
N THR A 102 -4.57 5.34 2.37
CA THR A 102 -3.09 5.32 2.49
C THR A 102 -2.53 6.74 2.41
N TYR A 103 -3.01 7.54 1.46
CA TYR A 103 -2.65 8.95 1.33
C TYR A 103 -2.98 9.74 2.61
N ALA A 104 -4.20 9.59 3.13
CA ALA A 104 -4.63 10.26 4.34
C ALA A 104 -3.78 9.86 5.56
N ALA A 105 -3.50 8.57 5.73
CA ALA A 105 -2.66 8.06 6.80
C ALA A 105 -1.24 8.65 6.76
N LEU A 106 -0.59 8.60 5.58
CA LEU A 106 0.77 9.09 5.42
C LEU A 106 0.88 10.60 5.58
N LEU A 107 -0.07 11.37 5.02
CA LEU A 107 -0.13 12.81 5.25
C LEU A 107 -0.38 13.16 6.72
N SER A 108 -1.18 12.38 7.45
CA SER A 108 -1.45 12.67 8.86
C SER A 108 -0.22 12.49 9.75
N SER A 109 0.73 11.64 9.34
CA SER A 109 1.90 11.27 10.14
C SER A 109 3.20 11.93 9.68
N PHE A 110 3.34 12.23 8.38
CA PHE A 110 4.60 12.65 7.77
C PHE A 110 4.47 13.92 6.94
N ARG A 111 3.42 14.72 7.10
CA ARG A 111 3.29 16.01 6.39
C ARG A 111 4.56 16.85 6.57
N CYS A 112 5.10 17.37 5.48
CA CYS A 112 6.18 18.34 5.54
C CYS A 112 5.69 19.62 6.24
N GLU A 113 6.50 20.17 7.14
CA GLU A 113 6.24 21.49 7.72
C GLU A 113 6.37 22.56 6.62
N GLU A 114 5.53 23.59 6.67
CA GLU A 114 5.70 24.77 5.83
C GLU A 114 6.88 25.59 6.38
N GLU A 115 7.88 25.89 5.56
CA GLU A 115 9.01 26.78 5.91
C GLU A 115 8.56 28.24 6.15
#